data_AF-A0A3P6ZMZ7-F1
#
_entry.id   AF-A0A3P6ZMZ7-F1
#
_cell.length_a   1.000
_cell.length_b   1.000
_cell.length_c   1.000
_cell.angle_alpha   90.00
_cell.angle_beta   90.00
_cell.angle_gamma   90.00
#
_symmetry.space_group_name_H-M   'P 1'
#
loop_
_entity.id
_entity.type
_entity.pdbx_description
1 polymer ?
#
loop_
_entity_poly.entity_id
_entity_poly.type
_entity_poly.pdbx_seq_one_letter_code
_entity_poly.pdbx_strand_id
1 'polypeptide(L)'
;MGRIEWLQRPKKIPDPVAELAKSKYPNTVDPAPSFEPSTKYPISQLSGILLSTSESLFARYQALFSLRNAAVITTSGKSEPSIHFSDVVEALSASLSAPGSALLRHEVAFILGQLSISRTGDSLIERIQDQSEAPMVRHEAAIALGKIADTAEVEEKQGTGDGGCNGLAERARKALLAGCKDSEPVVRDSCALALDMADYASSNERFHFAAIPAN
;
A
#
# COMPACT_ATOMS: atom_id res chain seq x y z
N MET A 1 0.93 -5.54 -25.23
CA MET A 1 -0.40 -5.51 -24.59
C MET A 1 -0.43 -6.53 -23.45
N GLY A 2 0.41 -6.33 -22.41
CA GLY A 2 0.78 -7.42 -21.50
C GLY A 2 -0.38 -8.15 -20.81
N ARG A 3 -1.44 -7.42 -20.40
CA ARG A 3 -2.61 -8.04 -19.75
C ARG A 3 -3.39 -8.98 -20.68
N ILE A 4 -3.62 -8.57 -21.93
CA ILE A 4 -4.36 -9.37 -22.92
C ILE A 4 -3.57 -10.64 -23.25
N GLU A 5 -2.27 -10.49 -23.48
CA GLU A 5 -1.35 -11.61 -23.75
C GLU A 5 -1.33 -12.59 -22.56
N TRP A 6 -1.29 -12.10 -21.32
CA TRP A 6 -1.39 -12.95 -20.13
C TRP A 6 -2.74 -13.68 -20.04
N LEU A 7 -3.85 -12.99 -20.31
CA LEU A 7 -5.20 -13.60 -20.26
C LEU A 7 -5.33 -14.76 -21.27
N GLN A 8 -4.74 -14.62 -22.46
CA GLN A 8 -4.77 -15.62 -23.53
C GLN A 8 -3.91 -16.86 -23.23
N ARG A 9 -3.05 -16.84 -22.19
CA ARG A 9 -2.24 -18.01 -21.83
C ARG A 9 -3.15 -19.16 -21.35
N PRO A 10 -3.07 -20.36 -21.98
CA PRO A 10 -3.99 -21.47 -21.72
C PRO A 10 -3.72 -22.19 -20.39
N LYS A 11 -2.48 -22.13 -19.88
CA LYS A 11 -2.07 -22.72 -18.61
C LYS A 11 -1.42 -21.65 -17.75
N LYS A 12 -2.15 -21.16 -16.75
CA LYS A 12 -1.62 -20.26 -15.72
C LYS A 12 -1.26 -21.09 -14.51
N ILE A 13 -0.08 -20.86 -13.94
CA ILE A 13 0.33 -21.55 -12.71
C ILE A 13 -0.45 -20.88 -11.57
N PRO A 14 -1.18 -21.65 -10.73
CA PRO A 14 -1.81 -21.09 -9.55
C PRO A 14 -0.76 -20.45 -8.64
N ASP A 15 -1.00 -19.23 -8.19
CA ASP A 15 -0.19 -18.54 -7.19
C ASP A 15 -0.98 -18.52 -5.88
N PRO A 16 -0.70 -19.42 -4.91
CA PRO A 16 -1.41 -19.45 -3.63
C PRO A 16 -1.32 -18.13 -2.86
N VAL A 17 -0.28 -17.34 -3.09
CA VAL A 17 -0.07 -16.05 -2.43
C VAL A 17 -0.92 -14.99 -3.10
N ALA A 18 -1.03 -14.99 -4.43
CA ALA A 18 -1.95 -14.10 -5.13
C ALA A 18 -3.41 -14.42 -4.77
N GLU A 19 -3.78 -15.69 -4.64
CA GLU A 19 -5.14 -16.07 -4.18
C GLU A 19 -5.39 -15.64 -2.73
N LEU A 20 -4.39 -15.76 -1.85
CA LEU A 20 -4.47 -15.24 -0.49
C LEU A 20 -4.64 -13.71 -0.48
N ALA A 21 -3.90 -12.98 -1.33
CA ALA A 21 -4.03 -11.53 -1.47
C ALA A 21 -5.43 -11.14 -1.96
N LYS A 22 -5.98 -11.85 -2.96
CA LYS A 22 -7.37 -11.65 -3.43
C LYS A 22 -8.39 -11.93 -2.34
N SER A 23 -8.19 -12.98 -1.55
CA SER A 23 -9.04 -13.30 -0.40
C SER A 23 -9.01 -12.20 0.66
N LYS A 24 -7.84 -11.58 0.90
CA LYS A 24 -7.69 -10.48 1.85
C LYS A 24 -8.27 -9.17 1.33
N TYR A 25 -8.24 -8.95 0.01
CA TYR A 25 -8.69 -7.72 -0.66
C TYR A 25 -9.74 -8.02 -1.76
N PRO A 26 -10.91 -8.57 -1.42
CA PRO A 26 -11.87 -9.11 -2.39
C PRO A 26 -12.52 -8.06 -3.29
N ASN A 27 -12.51 -6.79 -2.88
CA ASN A 27 -13.14 -5.69 -3.61
C ASN A 27 -12.18 -4.98 -4.58
N THR A 28 -11.05 -5.61 -4.91
CA THR A 28 -10.00 -5.01 -5.75
C THR A 28 -9.64 -5.90 -6.92
N VAL A 29 -9.31 -5.29 -8.05
CA VAL A 29 -8.97 -6.00 -9.29
C VAL A 29 -7.60 -5.55 -9.75
N ASP A 30 -6.63 -6.47 -9.66
CA ASP A 30 -5.26 -6.17 -10.07
C ASP A 30 -5.16 -5.97 -11.60
N PRO A 31 -4.61 -4.84 -12.09
CA PRO A 31 -4.40 -4.60 -13.53
C PRO A 31 -3.37 -5.55 -14.15
N ALA A 32 -2.47 -6.13 -13.35
CA ALA A 32 -1.51 -7.15 -13.77
C ALA A 32 -1.44 -8.27 -12.72
N PRO A 33 -1.12 -9.51 -13.11
CA PRO A 33 -0.75 -10.55 -12.14
C PRO A 33 0.61 -10.22 -11.49
N SER A 34 0.97 -10.91 -10.39
CA SER A 34 2.36 -11.03 -9.97
C SER A 34 3.22 -11.71 -11.06
N PHE A 35 4.55 -11.68 -10.91
CA PHE A 35 5.40 -12.61 -11.65
C PHE A 35 5.08 -14.06 -11.31
N GLU A 36 5.31 -14.97 -12.27
CA GLU A 36 5.00 -16.39 -12.13
C GLU A 36 5.71 -17.01 -10.91
N PRO A 37 5.00 -17.79 -10.05
CA PRO A 37 5.57 -18.38 -8.83
C PRO A 37 6.75 -19.32 -9.07
N SER A 38 6.86 -19.88 -10.28
CA SER A 38 7.97 -20.76 -10.67
C SER A 38 9.31 -20.03 -10.78
N THR A 39 9.30 -18.70 -10.87
CA THR A 39 10.51 -17.89 -10.97
C THR A 39 10.69 -17.08 -9.68
N LYS A 40 11.76 -17.36 -8.94
CA LYS A 40 12.08 -16.59 -7.74
C LYS A 40 12.72 -15.26 -8.15
N TYR A 41 12.09 -14.16 -7.78
CA TYR A 41 12.64 -12.82 -7.90
C TYR A 41 13.02 -12.30 -6.52
N PRO A 42 14.30 -11.99 -6.26
CA PRO A 42 14.70 -11.28 -5.05
C PRO A 42 14.00 -9.92 -4.95
N ILE A 43 13.75 -9.45 -3.72
CA ILE A 43 13.09 -8.16 -3.47
C ILE A 43 13.83 -7.00 -4.16
N SER A 44 15.16 -7.01 -4.15
CA SER A 44 16.00 -6.04 -4.85
C SER A 44 15.77 -6.02 -6.36
N GLN A 45 15.58 -7.20 -6.99
CA GLN A 45 15.28 -7.29 -8.41
C GLN A 45 13.88 -6.77 -8.73
N LEU A 46 12.87 -7.09 -7.90
CA LEU A 46 11.52 -6.57 -8.05
C LEU A 46 11.50 -5.03 -7.95
N SER A 47 12.20 -4.48 -6.95
CA SER A 47 12.37 -3.04 -6.81
C SER A 47 13.06 -2.42 -8.03
N GLY A 48 14.13 -3.06 -8.52
CA GLY A 48 14.84 -2.62 -9.74
C GLY A 48 13.94 -2.59 -10.99
N ILE A 49 13.11 -3.62 -11.19
CA ILE A 49 12.15 -3.65 -12.30
C ILE A 49 11.15 -2.50 -12.16
N LEU A 50 10.56 -2.33 -10.97
CA LEU A 50 9.53 -1.32 -10.70
C LEU A 50 10.05 0.11 -10.89
N LEU A 51 11.30 0.38 -10.48
CA LEU A 51 11.94 1.69 -10.58
C LEU A 51 12.57 1.96 -11.95
N SER A 52 12.66 0.96 -12.84
CA SER A 52 13.28 1.13 -14.15
C SER A 52 12.32 1.75 -15.17
N THR A 53 12.77 2.80 -15.87
CA THR A 53 12.07 3.36 -17.04
C THR A 53 12.28 2.55 -18.32
N SER A 54 13.23 1.60 -18.34
CA SER A 54 13.45 0.71 -19.48
C SER A 54 12.46 -0.46 -19.51
N GLU A 55 11.82 -0.75 -18.36
CA GLU A 55 10.84 -1.83 -18.23
C GLU A 55 9.45 -1.39 -18.67
N SER A 56 8.70 -2.32 -19.24
CA SER A 56 7.31 -2.05 -19.62
C SER A 56 6.45 -1.75 -18.38
N LEU A 57 5.44 -0.88 -18.54
CA LEU A 57 4.51 -0.59 -17.44
C LEU A 57 3.88 -1.88 -16.89
N PHE A 58 3.56 -2.85 -17.75
CA PHE A 58 3.02 -4.14 -17.31
C PHE A 58 3.99 -4.89 -16.40
N ALA A 59 5.28 -5.01 -16.77
CA ALA A 59 6.30 -5.67 -15.94
C ALA A 59 6.50 -4.94 -14.60
N ARG A 60 6.44 -3.61 -14.60
CA ARG A 60 6.51 -2.79 -13.37
C ARG A 60 5.32 -3.05 -12.44
N TYR A 61 4.11 -3.21 -12.98
CA TYR A 61 2.95 -3.66 -12.20
C TYR A 61 3.09 -5.11 -11.73
N GLN A 62 3.67 -6.01 -12.53
CA GLN A 62 3.96 -7.37 -12.06
C GLN A 62 4.92 -7.36 -10.86
N ALA A 63 5.95 -6.52 -10.91
CA ALA A 63 6.88 -6.34 -9.81
C ALA A 63 6.17 -5.81 -8.55
N LEU A 64 5.30 -4.81 -8.72
CA LEU A 64 4.50 -4.24 -7.63
C LEU A 64 3.60 -5.29 -6.96
N PHE A 65 2.87 -6.08 -7.73
CA PHE A 65 2.02 -7.12 -7.16
C PHE A 65 2.81 -8.29 -6.57
N SER A 66 4.00 -8.60 -7.10
CA SER A 66 4.94 -9.52 -6.45
C SER A 66 5.42 -8.99 -5.08
N LEU A 67 5.73 -7.69 -4.95
CA LEU A 67 6.10 -7.07 -3.68
C LEU A 67 4.93 -7.07 -2.68
N ARG A 68 3.71 -6.73 -3.13
CA ARG A 68 2.50 -6.84 -2.30
C ARG A 68 2.31 -8.26 -1.78
N ASN A 69 2.46 -9.26 -2.65
CA ASN A 69 2.31 -10.66 -2.27
C ASN A 69 3.39 -11.07 -1.24
N ALA A 70 4.63 -10.62 -1.41
CA ALA A 70 5.70 -10.82 -0.42
C ALA A 70 5.36 -10.19 0.95
N ALA A 71 4.74 -9.00 0.96
CA ALA A 71 4.24 -8.37 2.18
C ALA A 71 3.11 -9.18 2.85
N VAL A 72 2.19 -9.74 2.06
CA VAL A 72 1.12 -10.60 2.58
C VAL A 72 1.69 -11.85 3.27
N ILE A 73 2.73 -12.48 2.72
CA ILE A 73 3.38 -13.65 3.34
C ILE A 73 4.01 -13.26 4.68
N THR A 74 4.88 -12.25 4.64
CA THR A 74 5.69 -11.81 5.80
C THR A 74 4.83 -11.29 6.95
N THR A 75 3.68 -10.69 6.67
CA THR A 75 2.72 -10.23 7.69
C THR A 75 1.80 -11.34 8.22
N SER A 76 1.65 -12.46 7.50
CA SER A 76 0.79 -13.58 7.95
C SER A 76 1.49 -14.54 8.92
N GLY A 77 2.68 -14.21 9.41
CA GLY A 77 3.49 -15.10 10.26
C GLY A 77 4.09 -16.31 9.53
N LYS A 78 3.89 -16.40 8.21
CA LYS A 78 4.53 -17.42 7.36
C LYS A 78 5.93 -16.93 7.03
N SER A 79 6.95 -17.62 7.53
CA SER A 79 8.34 -17.31 7.18
C SER A 79 8.71 -17.94 5.84
N GLU A 80 9.13 -17.11 4.89
CA GLU A 80 10.01 -17.55 3.80
C GLU A 80 11.42 -17.07 4.19
N PRO A 81 12.38 -17.98 4.46
CA PRO A 81 13.77 -17.63 4.79
C PRO A 81 14.44 -16.62 3.84
N SER A 82 14.00 -16.55 2.58
CA SER A 82 14.58 -15.70 1.54
C SER A 82 13.91 -14.33 1.39
N ILE A 83 12.87 -14.02 2.18
CA ILE A 83 12.14 -12.75 2.12
C ILE A 83 12.12 -12.11 3.52
N HIS A 84 12.86 -11.02 3.69
CA HIS A 84 12.81 -10.24 4.92
C HIS A 84 11.76 -9.13 4.81
N PHE A 85 10.96 -8.97 5.87
CA PHE A 85 9.93 -7.92 5.92
C PHE A 85 10.50 -6.52 5.72
N SER A 86 11.70 -6.24 6.28
CA SER A 86 12.40 -4.97 6.10
C SER A 86 12.63 -4.63 4.63
N ASP A 87 13.09 -5.60 3.84
CA ASP A 87 13.45 -5.40 2.44
C ASP A 87 12.17 -5.11 1.63
N VAL A 88 11.07 -5.79 1.95
CA VAL A 88 9.77 -5.56 1.31
C VAL A 88 9.25 -4.16 1.61
N VAL A 89 9.35 -3.73 2.87
CA VAL A 89 8.96 -2.38 3.30
C VAL A 89 9.80 -1.32 2.58
N GLU A 90 11.12 -1.47 2.57
CA GLU A 90 12.02 -0.55 1.89
C GLU A 90 11.72 -0.48 0.38
N ALA A 91 11.53 -1.62 -0.27
CA ALA A 91 11.21 -1.68 -1.69
C ALA A 91 9.86 -1.01 -2.02
N LEU A 92 8.81 -1.25 -1.23
CA LEU A 92 7.50 -0.62 -1.43
C LEU A 92 7.53 0.88 -1.14
N SER A 93 8.23 1.32 -0.08
CA SER A 93 8.42 2.75 0.22
C SER A 93 9.17 3.47 -0.90
N ALA A 94 10.29 2.90 -1.39
CA ALA A 94 11.04 3.47 -2.50
C ALA A 94 10.21 3.55 -3.80
N SER A 95 9.28 2.62 -3.99
CA SER A 95 8.39 2.57 -5.15
C SER A 95 7.44 3.76 -5.25
N LEU A 96 7.21 4.50 -4.16
CA LEU A 96 6.47 5.78 -4.20
C LEU A 96 7.20 6.84 -5.02
N SER A 97 8.48 6.67 -5.34
CA SER A 97 9.25 7.55 -6.22
C SER A 97 9.43 6.97 -7.63
N ALA A 98 8.61 5.99 -8.02
CA ALA A 98 8.72 5.34 -9.33
C ALA A 98 8.64 6.35 -10.49
N PRO A 99 9.62 6.37 -11.40
CA PRO A 99 9.70 7.39 -12.45
C PRO A 99 8.67 7.15 -13.56
N GLY A 100 8.25 8.24 -14.21
CA GLY A 100 7.54 8.20 -15.48
C GLY A 100 6.06 7.75 -15.45
N SER A 101 5.48 7.47 -14.28
CA SER A 101 4.06 7.13 -14.20
C SER A 101 3.45 7.52 -12.85
N ALA A 102 2.65 8.60 -12.84
CA ALA A 102 1.84 8.98 -11.68
C ALA A 102 0.80 7.90 -11.34
N LEU A 103 0.25 7.22 -12.35
CA LEU A 103 -0.69 6.11 -12.14
C LEU A 103 -0.04 4.93 -11.39
N LEU A 104 1.23 4.62 -11.69
CA LEU A 104 1.96 3.58 -10.96
C LEU A 104 2.22 4.01 -9.51
N ARG A 105 2.65 5.25 -9.27
CA ARG A 105 2.85 5.77 -7.91
C ARG A 105 1.56 5.81 -7.09
N HIS A 106 0.44 6.16 -7.72
CA HIS A 106 -0.89 6.05 -7.14
C HIS A 106 -1.18 4.60 -6.72
N GLU A 107 -0.94 3.63 -7.60
CA GLU A 107 -1.12 2.21 -7.25
C GLU A 107 -0.22 1.77 -6.10
N VAL A 108 1.01 2.25 -6.03
CA VAL A 108 1.92 1.97 -4.91
C VAL A 108 1.31 2.50 -3.61
N ALA A 109 0.85 3.76 -3.58
CA ALA A 109 0.19 4.34 -2.41
C ALA A 109 -1.06 3.54 -2.01
N PHE A 110 -1.88 3.14 -2.99
CA PHE A 110 -3.06 2.31 -2.76
C PHE A 110 -2.69 0.99 -2.08
N ILE A 111 -1.67 0.29 -2.59
CA ILE A 111 -1.19 -0.98 -2.01
C ILE A 111 -0.62 -0.81 -0.61
N LEU A 112 0.09 0.29 -0.34
CA LEU A 112 0.56 0.60 1.02
C LEU A 112 -0.62 0.76 1.98
N GLY A 113 -1.68 1.44 1.55
CA GLY A 113 -2.92 1.56 2.30
C GLY A 113 -3.70 0.24 2.45
N GLN A 114 -3.62 -0.69 1.50
CA GLN A 114 -4.20 -2.03 1.64
C GLN A 114 -3.44 -2.87 2.67
N LEU A 115 -2.11 -2.78 2.67
CA LEU A 115 -1.24 -3.55 3.54
C LEU A 115 -1.21 -3.00 4.97
N SER A 116 -1.53 -1.71 5.14
CA SER A 116 -1.49 -0.97 6.41
C SER A 116 -0.17 -1.14 7.17
N ILE A 117 0.96 -1.12 6.46
CA ILE A 117 2.27 -1.28 7.10
C ILE A 117 2.74 0.06 7.67
N SER A 118 2.74 0.18 9.00
CA SER A 118 3.13 1.39 9.72
C SER A 118 4.48 1.95 9.29
N ARG A 119 5.49 1.08 9.10
CA ARG A 119 6.84 1.46 8.66
C ARG A 119 6.93 2.21 7.31
N THR A 120 5.84 2.27 6.54
CA THR A 120 5.77 3.01 5.26
C THR A 120 5.16 4.41 5.42
N GLY A 121 4.68 4.75 6.62
CA GLY A 121 3.95 5.98 6.90
C GLY A 121 4.74 7.25 6.64
N ASP A 122 6.03 7.29 6.99
CA ASP A 122 6.86 8.48 6.72
C ASP A 122 7.01 8.75 5.22
N SER A 123 7.16 7.69 4.40
CA SER A 123 7.21 7.84 2.93
C SER A 123 5.88 8.38 2.36
N LEU A 124 4.74 8.02 2.96
CA LEU A 124 3.44 8.57 2.58
C LEU A 124 3.30 10.03 3.01
N ILE A 125 3.78 10.40 4.20
CA ILE A 125 3.82 11.79 4.67
C ILE A 125 4.62 12.65 3.69
N GLU A 126 5.79 12.19 3.27
CA GLU A 126 6.61 12.87 2.26
C GLU A 126 5.86 13.06 0.94
N ARG A 127 5.13 12.02 0.47
CA ARG A 127 4.35 12.10 -0.77
C ARG A 127 3.21 13.10 -0.69
N ILE A 128 2.47 13.17 0.42
CA ILE A 128 1.37 14.14 0.58
C ILE A 128 1.91 15.57 0.55
N GLN A 129 3.08 15.81 1.15
CA GLN A 129 3.70 17.14 1.27
C GLN A 129 4.39 17.62 -0.01
N ASP A 130 4.70 16.72 -0.93
CA ASP A 130 5.36 17.03 -2.20
C ASP A 130 4.42 17.78 -3.16
N GLN A 131 4.56 19.10 -3.24
CA GLN A 131 3.75 19.96 -4.12
C GLN A 131 4.08 19.76 -5.61
N SER A 132 5.17 19.06 -5.95
CA SER A 132 5.51 18.70 -7.33
C SER A 132 4.91 17.37 -7.76
N GLU A 133 4.38 16.59 -6.80
CA GLU A 133 3.73 15.31 -7.07
C GLU A 133 2.32 15.51 -7.64
N ALA A 134 1.90 14.56 -8.48
CA ALA A 134 0.57 14.62 -9.08
C ALA A 134 -0.53 14.54 -8.00
N PRO A 135 -1.59 15.37 -8.08
CA PRO A 135 -2.68 15.34 -7.10
C PRO A 135 -3.31 13.96 -6.92
N MET A 136 -3.30 13.14 -7.98
CA MET A 136 -3.76 11.74 -7.92
C MET A 136 -2.96 10.88 -6.93
N VAL A 137 -1.64 11.03 -6.91
CA VAL A 137 -0.77 10.26 -6.01
C VAL A 137 -0.92 10.77 -4.58
N ARG A 138 -1.00 12.10 -4.43
CA ARG A 138 -1.11 12.77 -3.12
C ARG A 138 -2.43 12.43 -2.41
N HIS A 139 -3.54 12.35 -3.14
CA HIS A 139 -4.82 11.93 -2.54
C HIS A 139 -4.75 10.48 -2.06
N GLU A 140 -4.18 9.59 -2.87
CA GLU A 140 -4.11 8.17 -2.52
C GLU A 140 -3.16 7.95 -1.35
N ALA A 141 -2.06 8.71 -1.31
CA ALA A 141 -1.16 8.73 -0.16
C ALA A 141 -1.86 9.23 1.12
N ALA A 142 -2.75 10.23 1.04
CA ALA A 142 -3.54 10.69 2.17
C ALA A 142 -4.50 9.61 2.71
N ILE A 143 -5.23 8.93 1.82
CA ILE A 143 -6.11 7.82 2.20
C ILE A 143 -5.33 6.66 2.81
N ALA A 144 -4.19 6.29 2.22
CA ALA A 144 -3.31 5.25 2.74
C ALA A 144 -2.75 5.61 4.12
N LEU A 145 -2.33 6.87 4.31
CA LEU A 145 -1.77 7.35 5.56
C LEU A 145 -2.81 7.31 6.70
N GLY A 146 -4.08 7.63 6.43
CA GLY A 146 -5.16 7.49 7.41
C GLY A 146 -5.28 6.06 7.95
N LYS A 147 -5.32 5.07 7.05
CA LYS A 147 -5.37 3.64 7.43
C LYS A 147 -4.13 3.18 8.22
N ILE A 148 -2.97 3.71 7.86
CA ILE A 148 -1.71 3.41 8.54
C ILE A 148 -1.64 4.05 9.92
N ALA A 149 -2.15 5.27 10.10
CA ALA A 149 -2.19 5.94 11.39
C ALA A 149 -2.99 5.11 12.43
N ASP A 150 -4.15 4.57 12.03
CA ASP A 150 -4.95 3.67 12.88
C ASP A 150 -4.15 2.44 13.33
N THR A 151 -3.37 1.85 12.41
CA THR A 151 -2.56 0.67 12.71
C THR A 151 -1.39 1.02 13.64
N ALA A 152 -0.72 2.14 13.38
CA ALA A 152 0.37 2.64 14.21
C ALA A 152 -0.09 2.94 15.64
N GLU A 153 -1.28 3.52 15.82
CA GLU A 153 -1.83 3.79 17.15
C GLU A 153 -2.06 2.50 17.95
N VAL A 154 -2.49 1.42 17.29
CA VAL A 154 -2.64 0.09 17.92
C VAL A 154 -1.27 -0.48 18.32
N GLU A 155 -0.27 -0.39 17.44
CA GLU A 155 1.10 -0.86 17.72
C GLU A 155 1.75 -0.08 18.88
N GLU A 156 1.60 1.24 18.90
CA GLU A 156 2.09 2.12 19.97
C GLU A 156 1.45 1.77 21.32
N LYS A 157 0.13 1.55 21.37
CA LYS A 157 -0.59 1.12 22.58
C LYS A 157 -0.14 -0.27 23.08
N GLN A 158 0.31 -1.13 22.18
CA GLN A 158 0.83 -2.47 22.51
C GLN A 158 2.32 -2.47 22.86
N GLY A 159 2.99 -1.32 22.80
CA GLY A 159 4.44 -1.22 23.03
C GLY A 159 5.28 -1.87 21.94
N THR A 160 4.69 -2.12 20.75
CA THR A 160 5.37 -2.70 19.57
C THR A 160 5.69 -1.64 18.51
N GLY A 161 5.35 -0.37 18.77
CA GLY A 161 5.61 0.76 17.88
C GLY A 161 7.09 1.15 17.74
N ASP A 162 7.36 1.99 16.74
CA ASP A 162 8.68 2.60 16.53
C ASP A 162 8.93 3.65 17.63
N GLY A 163 10.02 3.49 18.39
CA GLY A 163 10.36 4.31 19.57
C GLY A 163 10.82 5.75 19.24
N GLY A 164 10.24 6.36 18.20
CA GLY A 164 10.54 7.71 17.74
C GLY A 164 10.12 8.81 18.73
N CYS A 165 10.72 10.00 18.58
CA CYS A 165 10.50 11.16 19.46
C CYS A 165 9.04 11.66 19.47
N ASN A 166 8.31 11.45 18.37
CA ASN A 166 6.84 11.53 18.27
C ASN A 166 6.35 10.28 17.53
N GLY A 167 5.28 9.64 18.04
CA GLY A 167 4.67 8.46 17.44
C GLY A 167 4.25 8.68 16.00
N LEU A 168 4.27 7.63 15.18
CA LEU A 168 3.90 7.73 13.77
C LEU A 168 2.45 8.19 13.61
N ALA A 169 1.54 7.74 14.48
CA ALA A 169 0.14 8.17 14.45
C ALA A 169 0.01 9.70 14.61
N GLU A 170 0.79 10.30 15.50
CA GLU A 170 0.83 11.75 15.70
C GLU A 170 1.38 12.47 14.46
N ARG A 171 2.51 11.98 13.91
CA ARG A 171 3.11 12.56 12.69
C ARG A 171 2.14 12.49 11.51
N ALA A 172 1.47 11.35 11.35
CA ALA A 172 0.47 11.14 10.31
C ALA A 172 -0.70 12.10 10.44
N ARG A 173 -1.29 12.23 11.64
CA ARG A 173 -2.39 13.16 11.92
C ARG A 173 -2.00 14.60 11.63
N LYS A 174 -0.79 15.01 12.01
CA LYS A 174 -0.25 16.34 11.72
C LYS A 174 -0.13 16.59 10.22
N ALA A 175 0.37 15.61 9.46
CA ALA A 175 0.50 15.72 8.01
C ALA A 175 -0.87 15.84 7.32
N LEU A 176 -1.86 15.03 7.74
CA LEU A 176 -3.22 15.10 7.22
C LEU A 176 -3.90 16.44 7.55
N LEU A 177 -3.76 16.95 8.77
CA LEU A 177 -4.28 18.28 9.16
C LEU A 177 -3.67 19.41 8.33
N ALA A 178 -2.39 19.31 7.97
CA ALA A 178 -1.76 20.25 7.05
C ALA A 178 -2.35 20.11 5.63
N GLY A 179 -2.56 18.87 5.17
CA GLY A 179 -3.17 18.57 3.87
C GLY A 179 -4.63 19.04 3.73
N CYS A 180 -5.37 19.21 4.83
CA CYS A 180 -6.69 19.86 4.81
C CYS A 180 -6.67 21.33 4.35
N LYS A 181 -5.49 21.92 4.14
CA LYS A 181 -5.32 23.27 3.60
C LYS A 181 -4.70 23.26 2.20
N ASP A 182 -4.61 22.10 1.57
CA ASP A 182 -3.99 21.98 0.26
C ASP A 182 -4.76 22.75 -0.82
N SER A 183 -4.02 23.26 -1.81
CA SER A 183 -4.60 23.97 -2.96
C SER A 183 -5.44 23.03 -3.83
N GLU A 184 -5.07 21.76 -3.90
CA GLU A 184 -5.79 20.75 -4.69
C GLU A 184 -7.00 20.22 -3.91
N PRO A 185 -8.25 20.40 -4.41
CA PRO A 185 -9.44 19.95 -3.72
C PRO A 185 -9.43 18.45 -3.40
N VAL A 186 -8.99 17.62 -4.35
CA VAL A 186 -8.95 16.16 -4.17
C VAL A 186 -8.03 15.74 -3.02
N VAL A 187 -6.93 16.46 -2.80
CA VAL A 187 -5.99 16.17 -1.72
C VAL A 187 -6.59 16.63 -0.39
N ARG A 188 -7.12 17.86 -0.35
CA ARG A 188 -7.77 18.42 0.84
C ARG A 188 -8.92 17.55 1.34
N ASP A 189 -9.81 17.17 0.44
CA ASP A 189 -11.00 16.38 0.77
C ASP A 189 -10.61 14.96 1.21
N SER A 190 -9.55 14.39 0.61
CA SER A 190 -9.01 13.09 1.03
C SER A 190 -8.36 13.13 2.40
N CYS A 191 -7.63 14.20 2.73
CA CYS A 191 -7.06 14.39 4.06
C CYS A 191 -8.14 14.55 5.14
N ALA A 192 -9.20 15.32 4.84
CA ALA A 192 -10.33 15.47 5.75
C ALA A 192 -11.03 14.12 5.99
N LEU A 193 -11.33 13.38 4.91
CA LEU A 193 -11.92 12.05 5.02
C LEU A 193 -11.04 11.08 5.81
N ALA A 194 -9.72 11.09 5.58
CA ALA A 194 -8.79 10.23 6.30
C ALA A 194 -8.78 10.52 7.81
N LEU A 195 -8.87 11.79 8.21
CA LEU A 195 -9.00 12.19 9.61
C LEU A 195 -10.35 11.77 10.20
N ASP A 196 -11.44 11.98 9.48
CA ASP A 196 -12.78 11.57 9.94
C ASP A 196 -12.86 10.06 10.17
N MET A 197 -12.24 9.27 9.28
CA MET A 197 -12.16 7.81 9.42
C MET A 197 -11.35 7.40 10.66
N ALA A 198 -10.22 8.07 10.93
CA ALA A 198 -9.40 7.80 12.10
C ALA A 198 -10.11 8.19 13.41
N ASP A 199 -10.72 9.39 13.44
CA ASP A 199 -11.49 9.87 14.59
C ASP A 199 -12.68 8.92 14.86
N TYR A 200 -13.39 8.47 13.81
CA TYR A 200 -14.44 7.45 13.92
C TYR A 200 -13.92 6.12 14.48
N ALA A 201 -12.77 5.63 13.99
CA ALA A 201 -12.18 4.38 14.44
C ALA A 201 -11.74 4.41 15.92
N SER A 202 -11.34 5.59 16.41
CA SER A 202 -10.97 5.87 17.81
C SER A 202 -12.16 6.12 18.74
N SER A 203 -13.31 6.51 18.19
CA SER A 203 -14.53 6.82 18.94
C SER A 203 -15.22 5.54 19.49
N ASN A 204 -15.96 5.70 20.59
CA ASN A 204 -16.87 4.66 21.10
C ASN A 204 -18.15 4.51 20.24
N GLU A 205 -18.27 5.26 19.15
CA GLU A 205 -19.45 5.29 18.26
C GLU A 205 -19.31 4.34 17.06
N ARG A 206 -18.47 3.30 17.15
CA ARG A 206 -18.44 2.23 16.13
C ARG A 206 -19.85 1.66 15.97
N PHE A 207 -20.52 2.03 14.87
CA PHE A 207 -21.75 1.40 14.46
C PHE A 207 -21.43 -0.05 14.15
N HIS A 208 -21.84 -0.94 15.05
CA HIS A 208 -22.00 -2.35 14.74
C HIS A 208 -23.09 -2.43 13.67
N PHE A 209 -22.70 -2.56 12.40
CA PHE A 209 -23.64 -3.12 11.42
C PHE A 209 -24.04 -4.49 11.96
N ALA A 210 -25.32 -4.65 12.29
CA ALA A 210 -25.87 -5.94 12.64
C ALA A 210 -25.53 -6.89 11.49
N ALA A 211 -24.78 -7.95 11.77
CA ALA A 211 -24.57 -9.01 10.80
C ALA A 211 -25.95 -9.61 10.48
N ILE A 212 -26.40 -9.43 9.24
CA ILE A 212 -27.56 -10.17 8.74
C ILE A 212 -27.11 -11.64 8.71
N PRO A 213 -27.75 -12.55 9.46
CA PRO A 213 -27.45 -13.96 9.35
C PRO A 213 -27.66 -14.39 7.89
N ALA A 214 -26.63 -14.94 7.27
CA ALA A 214 -26.83 -15.69 6.04
C ALA A 214 -27.62 -16.95 6.41
N ASN A 215 -28.84 -17.06 5.87
CA ASN A 215 -29.69 -18.25 6.01
C ASN A 215 -29.00 -19.50 5.47
#